data_AF-A0A8J8K4L0-F1
#
_entry.id   AF-A0A8J8K4L0-F1
#
_cell.length_a   1.000
_cell.length_b   1.000
_cell.length_c   1.000
_cell.angle_alpha   90.00
_cell.angle_beta   90.00
_cell.angle_gamma   90.00
#
_symmetry.space_group_name_H-M   'P 1'
#
loop_
_entity.id
_entity.type
_entity.pdbx_description
1 polymer ?
#
loop_
_entity_poly.entity_id
_entity_poly.type
_entity_poly.pdbx_seq_one_letter_code
_entity_poly.pdbx_strand_id
1 'polypeptide(L)'
;MIIIDELFVSSHPGYRLLHDNIIIDEKRLPVFLDYISLVFQKFNFYVEKENLQLVFGSAILEVIDYLRTLCESDEPEIVFETRRKLREILPRIRGELKLMGSCFLDPPSIQQFYEDIASALQRSSEYLMGDY
;
A
#
# COMPACT_ATOMS: atom_id res chain seq x y z
N MET A 1 2.98 14.81 -19.86
CA MET A 1 4.32 14.33 -19.42
C MET A 1 4.25 14.06 -17.93
N ILE A 2 4.35 12.79 -17.55
CA ILE A 2 4.38 12.35 -16.15
C ILE A 2 5.82 12.50 -15.67
N ILE A 3 6.04 13.19 -14.55
CA ILE A 3 7.36 13.26 -13.94
C ILE A 3 7.48 12.01 -13.05
N ILE A 4 8.18 11.00 -13.57
CA ILE A 4 8.27 9.67 -12.94
C ILE A 4 8.78 9.75 -11.50
N ASP A 5 9.74 10.64 -11.22
CA ASP A 5 10.28 10.84 -9.88
C ASP A 5 9.24 11.30 -8.85
N GLU A 6 8.17 11.98 -9.30
CA GLU A 6 7.07 12.38 -8.43
C GLU A 6 6.14 11.22 -8.07
N LEU A 7 6.11 10.14 -8.85
CA LEU A 7 5.31 8.95 -8.56
C LEU A 7 5.88 8.16 -7.38
N PHE A 8 7.22 8.15 -7.25
CA PHE A 8 7.89 7.47 -6.16
C PHE A 8 7.75 8.19 -4.83
N VAL A 9 7.46 9.50 -4.86
CA VAL A 9 7.35 10.34 -3.67
C VAL A 9 8.60 10.17 -2.77
N SER A 10 9.77 10.17 -3.39
CA SER A 10 11.04 9.74 -2.78
C SER A 10 11.51 10.59 -1.60
N SER A 11 10.96 11.80 -1.45
CA SER A 11 11.20 12.68 -0.30
C SER A 11 10.47 12.25 0.97
N HIS A 12 9.45 11.39 0.86
CA HIS A 12 8.66 10.93 2.00
C HIS A 12 9.44 9.87 2.82
N PRO A 13 9.44 9.93 4.17
CA PRO A 13 10.18 8.96 5.00
C PRO A 13 9.78 7.50 4.76
N GLY A 14 8.52 7.25 4.41
CA GLY A 14 8.03 5.91 4.06
C GLY A 14 8.68 5.29 2.81
N TYR A 15 9.24 6.10 1.91
CA TYR A 15 10.02 5.59 0.77
C TYR A 15 11.23 4.77 1.25
N ARG A 16 11.92 5.22 2.31
CA ARG A 16 13.05 4.49 2.88
C ARG A 16 12.64 3.16 3.51
N LEU A 17 11.49 3.15 4.19
CA LEU A 17 10.95 1.93 4.81
C LEU A 17 10.69 0.84 3.77
N LEU A 18 10.27 1.22 2.56
CA LEU A 18 10.09 0.30 1.45
C LEU A 18 11.42 -0.32 0.98
N HIS A 19 12.47 0.50 0.85
CA HIS A 19 13.77 0.09 0.31
C HIS A 19 14.68 -0.64 1.29
N ASP A 20 14.50 -0.42 2.60
CA ASP A 20 15.33 -1.07 3.63
C ASP A 20 15.01 -2.57 3.79
N ASN A 21 14.02 -3.10 3.06
CA ASN A 21 13.54 -4.48 3.08
C ASN A 21 13.26 -5.04 4.50
N ILE A 22 12.93 -4.14 5.42
CA ILE A 22 12.58 -4.43 6.79
C ILE A 22 11.11 -4.82 6.91
N ILE A 23 10.78 -5.59 7.95
CA ILE A 23 9.39 -5.76 8.38
C ILE A 23 8.93 -4.42 8.98
N ILE A 24 7.79 -3.92 8.52
CA ILE A 24 7.20 -2.68 9.01
C ILE A 24 6.36 -3.04 10.23
N ASP A 25 6.92 -2.79 11.40
CA ASP A 25 6.28 -2.99 12.69
C ASP A 25 5.22 -1.92 12.98
N GLU A 26 4.47 -2.11 14.07
CA GLU A 26 3.42 -1.20 14.53
C GLU A 26 3.90 0.26 14.66
N LYS A 27 5.16 0.47 15.02
CA LYS A 27 5.73 1.82 15.21
C LYS A 27 5.96 2.54 13.89
N ARG A 28 6.33 1.80 12.85
CA ARG A 28 6.63 2.33 11.50
C ARG A 28 5.41 2.32 10.58
N LEU A 29 4.39 1.55 10.94
CA LEU A 29 3.19 1.35 10.16
C LEU A 29 2.45 2.65 9.78
N PRO A 30 2.24 3.62 10.69
CA PRO A 30 1.56 4.87 10.31
C PRO A 30 2.29 5.63 9.21
N VAL A 31 3.62 5.70 9.29
CA VAL A 31 4.47 6.39 8.29
C VAL A 31 4.42 5.68 6.93
N PHE A 32 4.36 4.34 6.95
CA PHE A 32 4.25 3.55 5.73
C PHE A 32 2.88 3.66 5.07
N LEU A 33 1.81 3.65 5.86
CA LEU A 33 0.44 3.77 5.35
C LEU A 33 0.13 5.16 4.80
N ASP A 34 0.65 6.21 5.43
CA ASP A 34 0.60 7.58 4.91
C ASP A 34 1.32 7.67 3.55
N TYR A 35 2.50 7.06 3.46
CA TYR A 35 3.25 6.97 2.21
C TYR A 35 2.47 6.28 1.09
N ILE A 36 1.89 5.11 1.35
CA ILE A 36 1.09 4.38 0.34
C ILE A 36 -0.11 5.22 -0.11
N SER A 37 -0.80 5.86 0.84
CA SER A 37 -1.95 6.73 0.54
C SER A 37 -1.54 7.85 -0.41
N LEU A 38 -0.39 8.47 -0.17
CA LEU A 38 0.15 9.53 -1.02
C LEU A 38 0.56 9.02 -2.42
N VAL A 39 1.10 7.80 -2.53
CA VAL A 39 1.38 7.16 -3.82
C VAL A 39 0.10 6.96 -4.63
N PHE A 40 -0.98 6.46 -4.02
CA PHE A 40 -2.28 6.34 -4.70
C PHE A 40 -2.84 7.69 -5.13
N GLN A 41 -2.77 8.71 -4.26
CA GLN A 41 -3.21 10.07 -4.59
C GLN A 41 -2.43 10.65 -5.78
N LYS A 42 -1.10 10.50 -5.78
CA LYS A 42 -0.24 10.97 -6.88
C LYS A 42 -0.55 10.26 -8.19
N PHE A 43 -0.73 8.95 -8.15
CA PHE A 43 -1.10 8.20 -9.35
C PHE A 43 -2.47 8.63 -9.89
N ASN A 44 -3.49 8.73 -9.03
CA ASN A 44 -4.83 9.16 -9.43
C ASN A 44 -4.84 10.60 -10.00
N PHE A 45 -4.01 11.51 -9.48
CA PHE A 45 -3.83 12.84 -10.05
C PHE A 45 -3.34 12.79 -11.51
N TYR A 46 -2.39 11.90 -11.82
CA TYR A 46 -1.92 11.73 -13.19
C TYR A 46 -2.94 11.04 -14.10
N VAL A 47 -3.69 10.07 -13.57
CA VAL A 47 -4.82 9.43 -14.27
C VAL A 47 -5.88 10.46 -14.66
N GLU A 48 -6.27 11.34 -13.74
CA GLU A 48 -7.23 12.43 -13.99
C GLU A 48 -6.68 13.42 -15.02
N LYS A 49 -5.42 13.82 -14.89
CA LYS A 49 -4.75 14.72 -15.84
C LYS A 49 -4.73 14.19 -17.27
N GLU A 50 -4.60 12.86 -17.43
CA GLU A 50 -4.62 12.19 -18.72
C GLU A 50 -6.06 11.77 -19.15
N ASN A 51 -7.10 12.20 -18.42
CA ASN A 51 -8.52 11.90 -18.65
C ASN A 51 -8.85 10.40 -18.71
N LEU A 52 -8.13 9.59 -17.95
CA LEU A 52 -8.38 8.16 -17.83
C LEU A 52 -9.49 7.92 -16.78
N GLN A 53 -10.53 7.15 -17.12
CA GLN A 53 -11.60 6.78 -16.18
C GLN A 53 -11.20 5.60 -15.28
N LEU A 54 -10.08 5.73 -14.59
CA LEU A 54 -9.59 4.73 -13.63
C LEU A 54 -9.57 5.34 -12.23
N VAL A 55 -9.92 4.56 -11.22
CA VAL A 55 -9.85 4.99 -9.81
C VAL A 55 -9.20 3.87 -9.01
N PHE A 56 -8.06 4.17 -8.39
CA PHE A 56 -7.30 3.23 -7.58
C PHE A 56 -7.27 3.66 -6.11
N GLY A 57 -7.00 2.72 -5.21
CA GLY A 57 -6.81 2.98 -3.78
C GLY A 57 -8.11 3.14 -3.01
N SER A 58 -9.27 2.79 -3.58
CA SER A 58 -10.56 2.88 -2.86
C SER A 58 -10.58 2.04 -1.57
N ALA A 59 -9.89 0.90 -1.59
CA ALA A 59 -9.79 -0.04 -0.49
C ALA A 59 -8.62 0.24 0.47
N ILE A 60 -7.73 1.22 0.18
CA ILE A 60 -6.55 1.44 1.03
C ILE A 60 -6.93 1.95 2.42
N LEU A 61 -7.96 2.78 2.49
CA LEU A 61 -8.48 3.30 3.75
C LEU A 61 -9.02 2.18 4.64
N GLU A 62 -9.70 1.19 4.05
CA GLU A 62 -10.16 0.00 4.78
C GLU A 62 -8.99 -0.81 5.33
N VAL A 63 -7.91 -0.99 4.56
CA VAL A 63 -6.69 -1.66 5.04
C VAL A 63 -6.08 -0.91 6.21
N ILE A 64 -6.00 0.42 6.12
CA ILE A 64 -5.49 1.28 7.20
C ILE A 64 -6.33 1.10 8.46
N ASP A 65 -7.66 1.13 8.35
CA ASP A 65 -8.55 0.97 9.48
C ASP A 65 -8.45 -0.42 10.13
N TYR A 66 -8.35 -1.48 9.33
CA TYR A 66 -8.15 -2.84 9.84
C TYR A 66 -6.81 -3.00 10.55
N LEU A 67 -5.73 -2.51 9.96
CA LEU A 67 -4.40 -2.55 10.57
C LEU A 67 -4.34 -1.74 11.87
N ARG A 68 -4.98 -0.57 11.91
CA ARG A 68 -5.12 0.23 13.15
C ARG A 68 -5.90 -0.56 14.21
N THR A 69 -7.02 -1.18 13.82
CA THR A 69 -7.84 -2.00 14.73
C THR A 69 -7.03 -3.14 15.35
N LEU A 70 -6.17 -3.81 14.57
CA LEU A 70 -5.29 -4.86 15.08
C LEU A 70 -4.25 -4.34 16.09
N CYS A 71 -3.85 -3.07 16.01
CA CYS A 71 -2.90 -2.47 16.94
C CYS A 71 -3.58 -1.94 18.23
N GLU A 72 -4.87 -1.61 18.16
CA GLU A 72 -5.59 -0.92 19.23
C GLU A 72 -6.51 -1.84 20.05
N SER A 73 -6.89 -2.99 19.51
CA SER A 73 -7.87 -3.89 20.12
C SER A 73 -7.28 -5.24 20.48
N ASP A 74 -7.47 -5.64 21.75
CA ASP A 74 -7.11 -6.96 22.26
C ASP A 74 -8.31 -7.93 22.31
N GLU A 75 -9.51 -7.46 21.93
CA GLU A 75 -10.75 -8.24 21.99
C GLU A 75 -10.74 -9.34 20.92
N PRO A 76 -10.78 -10.64 21.29
CA PRO A 76 -10.58 -11.73 20.34
C PRO A 76 -11.57 -11.71 19.17
N GLU A 77 -12.84 -11.40 19.43
CA GLU A 77 -13.88 -11.34 18.40
C GLU A 77 -13.58 -10.26 17.34
N ILE A 78 -13.10 -9.09 17.78
CA ILE A 78 -12.74 -7.98 16.91
C ILE A 78 -11.46 -8.33 16.13
N VAL A 79 -10.46 -8.87 16.80
CA VAL A 79 -9.17 -9.25 16.19
C VAL A 79 -9.37 -10.32 15.13
N PHE A 80 -10.09 -11.42 15.43
CA PHE A 80 -10.31 -12.50 14.47
C PHE A 80 -11.08 -12.05 13.23
N GLU A 81 -12.13 -11.25 13.42
CA GLU A 81 -12.90 -10.71 12.31
C GLU A 81 -12.07 -9.73 11.46
N THR A 82 -11.26 -8.90 12.11
CA THR A 82 -10.36 -7.97 11.41
C THR A 82 -9.30 -8.70 10.60
N ARG A 83 -8.68 -9.76 11.15
CA ARG A 83 -7.75 -10.63 10.40
C ARG A 83 -8.42 -11.25 9.18
N ARG A 84 -9.66 -11.74 9.32
CA ARG A 84 -10.42 -12.30 8.19
C ARG A 84 -10.63 -11.26 7.09
N LYS A 85 -11.13 -10.07 7.44
CA LYS A 85 -11.35 -8.97 6.50
C LYS A 85 -10.06 -8.52 5.81
N LEU A 86 -8.97 -8.45 6.57
CA LEU A 86 -7.66 -8.07 6.05
C LEU A 86 -7.17 -9.08 4.98
N ARG A 87 -7.32 -10.38 5.24
CA ARG A 87 -6.98 -11.43 4.25
C ARG A 87 -7.82 -11.37 2.97
N GLU A 88 -9.06 -10.92 3.06
CA GLU A 88 -9.94 -10.76 1.90
C GLU A 88 -9.56 -9.53 1.05
N ILE A 89 -9.14 -8.43 1.67
CA ILE A 89 -8.87 -7.16 0.97
C ILE A 89 -7.44 -7.03 0.45
N LEU A 90 -6.45 -7.65 1.10
CA LEU A 90 -5.04 -7.57 0.68
C LEU A 90 -4.79 -8.01 -0.78
N PRO A 91 -5.38 -9.12 -1.27
CA PRO A 91 -5.23 -9.53 -2.67
C PRO A 91 -5.78 -8.48 -3.64
N ARG A 92 -6.83 -7.75 -3.27
CA ARG A 92 -7.43 -6.69 -4.08
C ARG A 92 -6.49 -5.50 -4.21
N ILE A 93 -5.91 -5.03 -3.10
CA ILE A 93 -4.92 -3.95 -3.11
C ILE A 93 -3.67 -4.34 -3.90
N ARG A 94 -3.20 -5.56 -3.74
CA ARG A 94 -2.09 -6.08 -4.56
C ARG A 94 -2.42 -6.06 -6.05
N GLY A 95 -3.65 -6.44 -6.43
CA GLY A 95 -4.13 -6.36 -7.80
C GLY A 95 -4.13 -4.93 -8.34
N GLU A 96 -4.60 -3.96 -7.54
CA GLU A 96 -4.59 -2.54 -7.91
C GLU A 96 -3.17 -2.01 -8.12
N LEU A 97 -2.22 -2.31 -7.22
CA LEU A 97 -0.82 -1.91 -7.35
C LEU A 97 -0.17 -2.51 -8.61
N LYS A 98 -0.45 -3.78 -8.92
CA LYS A 98 0.01 -4.42 -10.16
C LYS A 98 -0.55 -3.73 -11.40
N LEU A 99 -1.83 -3.38 -11.38
CA LEU A 99 -2.46 -2.64 -12.48
C LEU A 99 -1.83 -1.26 -12.66
N MET A 100 -1.59 -0.52 -11.57
CA MET A 100 -0.89 0.77 -11.62
C MET A 100 0.49 0.65 -12.26
N GLY A 101 1.27 -0.37 -11.88
CA GLY A 101 2.56 -0.65 -12.51
C GLY A 101 2.43 -0.96 -14.00
N SER A 102 1.44 -1.77 -14.38
CA SER A 102 1.23 -2.17 -15.78
C SER A 102 0.86 -1.01 -16.72
N CYS A 103 0.43 0.14 -16.18
CA CYS A 103 0.21 1.36 -16.96
C CYS A 103 1.51 1.94 -17.54
N PHE A 104 2.67 1.52 -17.06
CA PHE A 104 3.98 1.99 -17.53
C PHE A 104 4.69 0.87 -18.29
N LEU A 105 5.09 1.14 -19.54
CA LEU A 105 5.88 0.19 -20.34
C LEU A 105 7.39 0.32 -20.11
N ASP A 106 7.86 1.53 -19.77
CA ASP A 106 9.26 1.87 -19.52
C ASP A 106 9.29 3.12 -18.61
N PRO A 107 10.22 3.22 -17.63
CA PRO A 107 11.17 2.20 -17.18
C PRO A 107 10.53 1.06 -16.36
N PRO A 108 11.06 -0.19 -16.47
CA PRO A 108 10.61 -1.33 -15.67
C PRO A 108 10.71 -1.11 -14.15
N SER A 109 11.54 -0.16 -13.71
CA SER A 109 11.66 0.22 -12.30
C SER A 109 10.35 0.72 -11.70
N ILE A 110 9.43 1.29 -12.49
CA ILE A 110 8.13 1.73 -12.00
C ILE A 110 7.23 0.52 -11.67
N GLN A 111 7.22 -0.49 -12.54
CA GLN A 111 6.48 -1.72 -12.28
C GLN A 111 7.00 -2.42 -11.01
N GLN A 112 8.32 -2.52 -10.90
CA GLN A 112 8.95 -3.13 -9.73
C GLN A 112 8.60 -2.37 -8.44
N PHE A 113 8.60 -1.04 -8.48
CA PHE A 113 8.23 -0.20 -7.34
C PHE A 113 6.84 -0.52 -6.78
N TYR A 114 5.81 -0.66 -7.63
CA TYR A 114 4.47 -1.01 -7.15
C TYR A 114 4.38 -2.46 -6.62
N GLU A 115 5.14 -3.40 -7.20
CA GLU A 115 5.23 -4.77 -6.65
C GLU A 115 5.94 -4.79 -5.29
N ASP A 116 6.96 -3.94 -5.11
CA ASP A 116 7.65 -3.79 -3.84
C ASP A 116 6.69 -3.28 -2.76
N ILE A 117 5.85 -2.28 -3.08
CA ILE A 117 4.82 -1.78 -2.16
C ILE A 117 3.85 -2.90 -1.79
N ALA A 118 3.34 -3.64 -2.77
CA ALA A 118 2.41 -4.72 -2.53
C ALA A 118 3.02 -5.81 -1.63
N SER A 119 4.29 -6.14 -1.86
CA SER A 119 5.02 -7.14 -1.10
C SER A 119 5.33 -6.67 0.33
N ALA A 120 5.67 -5.40 0.51
CA ALA A 120 5.88 -4.82 1.84
C ALA A 120 4.58 -4.75 2.63
N LEU A 121 3.46 -4.34 2.02
CA LEU A 121 2.16 -4.31 2.67
C LEU A 121 1.67 -5.70 3.07
N GLN A 122 1.84 -6.70 2.20
CA GLN A 122 1.49 -8.10 2.51
C GLN A 122 2.28 -8.60 3.72
N ARG A 123 3.61 -8.51 3.70
CA ARG A 123 4.48 -8.99 4.79
C ARG A 123 4.17 -8.30 6.12
N SER A 124 3.98 -6.99 6.09
CA SER A 124 3.68 -6.21 7.29
C SER A 124 2.31 -6.57 7.86
N SER A 125 1.33 -6.83 7.00
CA SER A 125 0.02 -7.30 7.42
C SER A 125 0.07 -8.70 8.03
N GLU A 126 0.77 -9.64 7.39
CA GLU A 126 0.99 -10.99 7.94
C GLU A 126 1.67 -10.95 9.32
N TYR A 127 2.59 -10.00 9.52
CA TYR A 127 3.30 -9.83 10.79
C TYR A 127 2.35 -9.42 11.90
N LEU A 128 1.49 -8.43 11.62
CA LEU A 128 0.49 -7.92 12.56
C LEU A 128 -0.65 -8.91 12.80
N MET A 129 -0.93 -9.79 11.83
CA MET A 129 -1.87 -10.90 12.03
C MET A 129 -1.28 -12.06 12.84
N GLY A 130 0.04 -12.10 13.03
CA GLY A 130 0.74 -13.19 13.70
C GLY A 130 0.86 -14.46 12.86
N ASP A 131 0.84 -14.34 11.53
CA ASP A 131 0.87 -15.47 10.58
C ASP A 131 2.33 -15.91 10.24
N TYR A 132 3.29 -15.73 11.16
CA TYR A 132 4.73 -15.99 10.96
C TYR A 132 5.18 -17.38 11.43
#